data_AF-A0A7R9XUG8-F1
#
_entry.id   AF-A0A7R9XUG8-F1
#
_cell.length_a   1.000
_cell.length_b   1.000
_cell.length_c   1.000
_cell.angle_alpha   90.00
_cell.angle_beta   90.00
_cell.angle_gamma   90.00
#
_symmetry.space_group_name_H-M   'P 1'
#
loop_
_entity.id
_entity.type
_entity.pdbx_description
1 polymer ?
#
loop_
_entity_poly.entity_id
_entity_poly.type
_entity_poly.pdbx_seq_one_letter_code
_entity_poly.pdbx_strand_id
1 'polypeptide(L)'
;RVQRAQAEAEKVKAVVAVEEKQVKEQADATKLIADDAKADLAEALPALEAAVESLNSLNKADITEMRSFPKPPPLVQKTMEAVCVLLQEKPDWDTAKRVMNDTGFLKRLYDFDKDNMPDKVLKQLKKHVESEDFMP
;
A
#
# COMPACT_ATOMS: atom_id res chain seq x y z
N ARG A 1 59.20 -8.19 27.57
CA ARG A 1 58.08 -8.85 26.86
C ARG A 1 56.72 -8.26 27.24
N VAL A 2 56.46 -7.95 28.52
CA VAL A 2 55.19 -7.36 29.01
C VAL A 2 54.89 -5.94 28.47
N GLN A 3 55.89 -5.04 28.41
CA GLN A 3 55.67 -3.65 27.95
C GLN A 3 55.24 -3.54 26.47
N ARG A 4 55.69 -4.46 25.61
CA ARG A 4 55.31 -4.47 24.18
C ARG A 4 53.85 -4.89 23.99
N ALA A 5 53.41 -5.88 24.78
CA ALA A 5 52.01 -6.34 24.79
C ALA A 5 51.07 -5.26 25.36
N GLN A 6 51.51 -4.48 26.35
CA GLN A 6 50.74 -3.37 26.90
C GLN A 6 50.50 -2.26 25.87
N ALA A 7 51.53 -1.89 25.12
CA ALA A 7 51.46 -0.86 24.08
C ALA A 7 50.61 -1.30 22.87
N GLU A 8 50.64 -2.58 22.51
CA GLU A 8 49.75 -3.11 21.46
C GLU A 8 48.29 -3.19 21.93
N ALA A 9 48.05 -3.58 23.19
CA ALA A 9 46.70 -3.61 23.75
C ALA A 9 46.06 -2.21 23.82
N GLU A 10 46.82 -1.16 24.14
CA GLU A 10 46.32 0.22 24.11
C GLU A 10 46.01 0.71 22.70
N LYS A 11 46.85 0.38 21.71
CA LYS A 11 46.58 0.70 20.30
C LYS A 11 45.32 0.01 19.79
N VAL A 12 45.15 -1.28 20.11
CA VAL A 12 43.95 -2.03 19.72
C VAL A 12 42.71 -1.47 20.42
N LYS A 13 42.77 -1.13 21.71
CA LYS A 13 41.67 -0.46 22.40
C LYS A 13 41.28 0.88 21.77
N ALA A 14 42.26 1.67 21.36
CA ALA A 14 42.00 2.96 20.73
C ALA A 14 41.32 2.81 19.36
N VAL A 15 41.74 1.82 18.57
CA VAL A 15 41.14 1.52 17.25
C VAL A 15 39.71 1.00 17.43
N VAL A 16 39.49 0.04 18.35
CA VAL A 16 38.16 -0.50 18.63
C VAL A 16 37.20 0.57 19.12
N ALA A 17 37.65 1.52 19.95
CA ALA A 17 36.80 2.62 20.42
C ALA A 17 36.38 3.60 19.31
N VAL A 18 37.22 3.77 18.28
CA VAL A 18 36.90 4.60 17.10
C VAL A 18 35.93 3.85 16.19
N GLU A 19 36.17 2.56 15.93
CA GLU A 19 35.27 1.72 15.13
C GLU A 19 33.90 1.55 15.79
N GLU A 20 33.84 1.38 17.11
CA GLU A 20 32.58 1.33 17.87
C GLU A 20 31.74 2.60 17.70
N LYS A 21 32.38 3.77 17.67
CA LYS A 21 31.69 5.05 17.43
C LYS A 21 31.10 5.12 16.02
N GLN A 22 31.90 4.77 15.02
CA GLN A 22 31.46 4.80 13.62
C GLN A 22 30.32 3.80 13.36
N VAL A 23 30.42 2.59 13.92
CA VAL A 23 29.34 1.58 13.84
C VAL A 23 28.07 2.08 14.53
N LYS A 24 28.19 2.79 15.66
CA LYS A 24 27.03 3.34 16.37
C LYS A 24 26.32 4.44 15.58
N GLU A 25 27.06 5.40 15.02
CA GLU A 25 26.50 6.47 14.18
C GLU A 25 25.83 5.90 12.93
N GLN A 26 26.43 4.88 12.31
CA GLN A 26 25.88 4.25 11.12
C GLN A 26 24.65 3.38 11.44
N ALA A 27 24.62 2.73 12.60
CA ALA A 27 23.46 2.00 13.10
C ALA A 27 22.29 2.93 13.45
N ASP A 28 22.55 4.09 14.04
CA ASP A 28 21.52 5.10 14.33
C ASP A 28 20.95 5.72 13.05
N ALA A 29 21.80 6.05 12.07
CA ALA A 29 21.33 6.53 10.76
C ALA A 29 20.47 5.49 10.02
N THR A 30 20.85 4.21 10.08
CA THR A 30 20.08 3.12 9.46
C THR A 30 18.77 2.86 10.19
N LYS A 31 18.75 2.97 11.53
CA LYS A 31 17.52 2.88 12.32
C LYS A 31 16.54 3.98 11.97
N LEU A 32 17.02 5.22 11.84
CA LEU A 32 16.16 6.36 11.53
C LEU A 32 15.44 6.17 10.19
N ILE A 33 16.16 5.74 9.15
CA ILE A 33 15.59 5.46 7.83
C ILE A 33 14.61 4.27 7.89
N ALA A 34 14.92 3.25 8.69
CA ALA A 34 14.05 2.09 8.86
C ALA A 34 12.77 2.42 9.65
N ASP A 35 12.85 3.33 10.62
CA ASP A 35 11.70 3.76 11.42
C ASP A 35 10.80 4.73 10.63
N ASP A 36 11.37 5.60 9.79
CA ASP A 36 10.60 6.46 8.87
C ASP A 36 9.81 5.61 7.86
N ALA A 37 10.46 4.63 7.23
CA ALA A 37 9.80 3.72 6.30
C ALA A 37 8.73 2.85 6.98
N LYS A 38 8.89 2.54 8.28
CA LYS A 38 7.87 1.84 9.07
C LYS A 38 6.71 2.75 9.45
N ALA A 39 6.96 4.03 9.70
CA ALA A 39 5.92 4.99 10.06
C ALA A 39 4.96 5.23 8.89
N ASP A 40 5.49 5.46 7.68
CA ASP A 40 4.67 5.59 6.47
C ASP A 40 3.86 4.33 6.18
N LEU A 41 4.48 3.15 6.40
CA LEU A 41 3.80 1.86 6.25
C LEU A 41 2.69 1.70 7.31
N ALA A 42 2.92 2.13 8.54
CA ALA A 42 1.98 2.03 9.65
C ALA A 42 0.75 2.94 9.50
N GLU A 43 0.85 4.05 8.77
CA GLU A 43 -0.29 4.91 8.44
C GLU A 43 -1.18 4.29 7.35
N ALA A 44 -0.57 3.64 6.34
CA ALA A 44 -1.31 3.03 5.23
C ALA A 44 -1.98 1.69 5.59
N LEU A 45 -1.40 0.93 6.52
CA LEU A 45 -1.93 -0.37 6.97
C LEU A 45 -3.36 -0.32 7.52
N PRO A 46 -3.73 0.57 8.47
CA PRO A 46 -5.09 0.60 9.02
C PRO A 46 -6.14 0.96 7.97
N ALA A 47 -5.81 1.84 7.01
CA ALA A 47 -6.71 2.15 5.90
C ALA A 47 -6.91 0.94 4.97
N LEU A 48 -5.83 0.19 4.72
CA LEU A 48 -5.88 -1.03 3.91
C LEU A 48 -6.70 -2.13 4.60
N GLU A 49 -6.49 -2.35 5.90
CA GLU A 49 -7.26 -3.34 6.68
C GLU A 49 -8.74 -2.99 6.74
N ALA A 50 -9.08 -1.71 6.98
CA ALA A 50 -10.46 -1.24 6.96
C ALA A 50 -11.13 -1.41 5.58
N ALA A 51 -10.40 -1.20 4.49
CA ALA A 51 -10.89 -1.44 3.14
C ALA A 51 -11.14 -2.94 2.87
N VAL A 52 -10.25 -3.82 3.35
CA VAL A 52 -10.41 -5.28 3.24
C VAL A 52 -11.58 -5.77 4.10
N GLU A 53 -11.78 -5.20 5.28
CA GLU A 53 -12.93 -5.52 6.14
C GLU A 53 -14.25 -5.02 5.54
N SER A 54 -14.26 -3.81 4.98
CA SER A 54 -15.42 -3.27 4.26
C SER A 54 -15.77 -4.13 3.04
N LEU A 55 -14.75 -4.61 2.30
CA LEU A 55 -14.96 -5.57 1.23
C LEU A 55 -15.57 -6.88 1.72
N ASN A 56 -15.29 -7.30 2.97
CA ASN A 56 -15.86 -8.52 3.59
C ASN A 56 -17.29 -8.32 4.04
N SER A 57 -17.67 -7.09 4.37
CA SER A 57 -19.04 -6.72 4.69
C SER A 57 -19.96 -6.69 3.45
N LEU A 58 -19.40 -6.50 2.24
CA LEU A 58 -20.16 -6.49 0.99
C LEU A 58 -20.72 -7.87 0.67
N ASN A 59 -22.05 -7.94 0.59
CA ASN A 59 -22.76 -9.15 0.25
C ASN A 59 -23.22 -9.11 -1.23
N LYS A 60 -23.65 -10.27 -1.75
CA LYS A 60 -24.13 -10.37 -3.15
C LYS A 60 -25.40 -9.56 -3.42
N ALA A 61 -26.21 -9.28 -2.40
CA ALA A 61 -27.42 -8.47 -2.53
C ALA A 61 -27.05 -7.00 -2.76
N ASP A 62 -26.06 -6.45 -2.04
CA ASP A 62 -25.58 -5.07 -2.21
C ASP A 62 -25.06 -4.85 -3.64
N ILE A 63 -24.28 -5.80 -4.17
CA ILE A 63 -23.78 -5.77 -5.57
C ILE A 63 -24.95 -5.86 -6.57
N THR A 64 -25.97 -6.67 -6.24
CA THR A 64 -27.17 -6.81 -7.07
C THR A 64 -28.02 -5.53 -7.07
N GLU A 65 -28.06 -4.80 -5.96
CA GLU A 65 -28.71 -3.50 -5.84
C GLU A 65 -27.95 -2.45 -6.65
N MET A 66 -26.62 -2.38 -6.49
CA MET A 66 -25.76 -1.45 -7.23
C MET A 66 -25.87 -1.61 -8.76
N ARG A 67 -25.89 -2.84 -9.28
CA ARG A 67 -26.06 -3.07 -10.73
C ARG A 67 -27.48 -2.78 -11.23
N SER A 68 -28.47 -2.80 -10.34
CA SER A 68 -29.87 -2.57 -10.72
C SER A 68 -30.15 -1.11 -11.07
N PHE A 69 -29.23 -0.19 -10.73
CA PHE A 69 -29.35 1.22 -11.08
C PHE A 69 -29.30 1.41 -12.60
N PRO A 70 -30.40 1.87 -13.24
CA PRO A 70 -30.40 2.19 -14.66
C PRO A 70 -29.51 3.40 -14.96
N LYS A 71 -29.41 4.32 -13.99
CA LYS A 71 -28.43 5.42 -13.96
C LYS A 71 -27.76 5.44 -12.58
N PRO A 72 -26.46 5.14 -12.49
CA PRO A 72 -25.77 5.12 -11.21
C PRO A 72 -25.70 6.54 -10.61
N PRO A 73 -25.80 6.68 -9.28
CA PRO A 73 -25.41 7.91 -8.61
C PRO A 73 -23.96 8.30 -8.99
N PRO A 74 -23.62 9.60 -9.10
CA PRO A 74 -22.29 10.03 -9.52
C PRO A 74 -21.15 9.42 -8.70
N LEU A 75 -21.34 9.28 -7.38
CA LEU A 75 -20.37 8.67 -6.49
C LEU A 75 -20.16 7.18 -6.81
N VAL A 76 -21.26 6.42 -6.92
CA VAL A 76 -21.22 4.98 -7.27
C VAL A 76 -20.56 4.77 -8.63
N GLN A 77 -20.84 5.65 -9.59
CA GLN A 77 -20.23 5.60 -10.91
C GLN A 77 -18.72 5.81 -10.81
N LYS A 78 -18.24 6.86 -10.12
CA LYS A 78 -16.81 7.12 -9.95
C LYS A 78 -16.09 5.97 -9.24
N THR A 79 -16.69 5.40 -8.20
CA THR A 79 -16.12 4.23 -7.49
C THR A 79 -16.02 3.02 -8.39
N MET A 80 -17.06 2.73 -9.17
CA MET A 80 -17.00 1.60 -10.10
C MET A 80 -16.06 1.84 -11.29
N GLU A 81 -15.92 3.08 -11.76
CA GLU A 81 -14.92 3.44 -12.76
C GLU A 81 -13.50 3.24 -12.24
N ALA A 82 -13.21 3.62 -10.99
CA ALA A 82 -11.93 3.35 -10.35
C ALA A 82 -11.64 1.84 -10.22
N VAL A 83 -12.66 1.04 -9.88
CA VAL A 83 -12.56 -0.43 -9.84
C VAL A 83 -12.31 -1.02 -11.22
N CYS A 84 -12.97 -0.50 -12.27
CA CYS A 84 -12.69 -0.92 -13.65
C CYS A 84 -11.24 -0.59 -14.04
N VAL A 85 -10.72 0.60 -13.69
CA VAL A 85 -9.33 0.97 -13.92
C VAL A 85 -8.37 0.01 -13.21
N LEU A 86 -8.65 -0.34 -11.94
CA LEU A 86 -7.87 -1.34 -11.19
C LEU A 86 -7.82 -2.68 -11.92
N LEU A 87 -8.96 -3.15 -12.41
CA LEU A 87 -9.08 -4.41 -13.14
C LEU A 87 -8.64 -4.32 -14.62
N GLN A 88 -8.08 -3.17 -15.04
CA GLN A 88 -7.66 -2.89 -16.42
C GLN A 88 -8.79 -3.03 -17.46
N GLU A 89 -10.01 -2.84 -17.00
CA GLU A 89 -11.22 -2.85 -17.80
C GLU A 89 -11.60 -1.41 -18.18
N LYS A 90 -12.46 -1.28 -19.18
CA LYS A 90 -12.91 0.03 -19.63
C LYS A 90 -13.72 0.72 -18.51
N PRO A 91 -13.41 1.98 -18.13
CA PRO A 91 -14.13 2.71 -17.09
C PRO A 91 -15.46 3.25 -17.64
N ASP A 92 -16.40 2.35 -17.92
CA ASP A 92 -17.77 2.71 -18.27
C ASP A 92 -18.76 1.86 -17.46
N TRP A 93 -19.98 2.39 -17.27
CA TRP A 93 -21.00 1.75 -16.43
C TRP A 93 -21.44 0.39 -16.97
N ASP A 94 -21.43 0.19 -18.30
CA ASP A 94 -21.79 -1.10 -18.90
C ASP A 94 -20.76 -2.18 -18.58
N THR A 95 -19.47 -1.82 -18.62
CA THR A 95 -18.36 -2.68 -18.22
C THR A 95 -18.37 -2.93 -16.72
N ALA A 96 -18.63 -1.89 -15.91
CA ALA A 96 -18.80 -2.05 -14.46
C ALA A 96 -19.92 -3.03 -14.10
N LYS A 97 -21.08 -2.94 -14.76
CA LYS A 97 -22.19 -3.90 -14.59
C LYS A 97 -21.78 -5.32 -14.96
N ARG A 98 -21.03 -5.50 -16.06
CA ARG A 98 -20.51 -6.81 -16.48
C ARG A 98 -19.55 -7.38 -15.43
N VAL A 99 -18.65 -6.56 -14.92
CA VAL A 99 -17.67 -6.95 -13.90
C VAL A 99 -18.39 -7.33 -12.59
N MET A 100 -19.37 -6.54 -12.14
CA MET A 100 -20.21 -6.86 -10.97
C MET A 100 -21.09 -8.10 -11.14
N ASN A 101 -21.39 -8.49 -12.38
CA ASN A 101 -22.15 -9.71 -12.67
C ASN A 101 -21.30 -10.98 -12.57
N ASP A 102 -19.97 -10.85 -12.55
CA ASP A 102 -19.08 -11.99 -12.39
C ASP A 102 -19.17 -12.53 -10.96
N THR A 103 -19.44 -13.83 -10.83
CA THR A 103 -19.49 -14.51 -9.53
C THR A 103 -18.14 -14.49 -8.80
N GLY A 104 -17.04 -14.32 -9.55
CA GLY A 104 -15.70 -14.14 -9.03
C GLY A 104 -15.31 -12.68 -8.79
N PHE A 105 -16.20 -11.69 -8.94
CA PHE A 105 -15.86 -10.28 -8.77
C PHE A 105 -15.22 -9.97 -7.42
N LEU A 106 -15.90 -10.30 -6.32
CA LEU A 106 -15.36 -10.09 -4.97
C LEU A 106 -14.01 -10.80 -4.79
N LYS A 107 -13.92 -12.06 -5.21
CA LYS A 107 -12.68 -12.85 -5.13
C LYS A 107 -11.53 -12.19 -5.91
N ARG A 108 -11.80 -11.62 -7.09
CA ARG A 108 -10.80 -10.89 -7.87
C ARG A 108 -10.35 -9.59 -7.21
N LEU A 109 -11.23 -8.93 -6.44
CA LEU A 109 -10.85 -7.77 -5.63
C LEU A 109 -9.98 -8.18 -4.43
N TYR A 110 -10.28 -9.31 -3.78
CA TYR A 110 -9.44 -9.85 -2.70
C TYR A 110 -8.06 -10.30 -3.17
N ASP A 111 -8.04 -11.07 -4.26
CA ASP A 111 -6.82 -11.64 -4.83
C ASP A 111 -6.09 -10.65 -5.75
N PHE A 112 -6.48 -9.37 -5.73
CA PHE A 112 -5.91 -8.36 -6.62
C PHE A 112 -4.41 -8.17 -6.33
N ASP A 113 -3.59 -8.34 -7.37
CA ASP A 113 -2.14 -8.14 -7.29
C ASP A 113 -1.80 -6.65 -7.25
N LYS A 114 -1.72 -6.13 -6.02
CA LYS A 114 -1.34 -4.75 -5.71
C LYS A 114 0.13 -4.45 -6.00
N ASP A 115 0.98 -5.47 -6.14
CA ASP A 115 2.43 -5.31 -6.31
C ASP A 115 2.84 -5.21 -7.79
N ASN A 116 2.03 -5.73 -8.73
CA ASN A 116 2.27 -5.65 -10.17
C ASN A 116 1.31 -4.71 -10.93
N MET A 117 1.04 -3.52 -10.38
CA MET A 117 0.18 -2.55 -11.04
C MET A 117 0.96 -1.71 -12.07
N PRO A 118 0.48 -1.58 -13.33
CA PRO A 118 1.11 -0.68 -14.30
C PRO A 118 1.04 0.78 -13.85
N ASP A 119 2.12 1.56 -14.03
CA ASP A 119 2.19 3.00 -13.73
C ASP A 119 1.02 3.82 -14.31
N LYS A 120 0.52 3.40 -15.48
CA LYS A 120 -0.62 4.03 -16.14
C LYS A 120 -1.90 3.92 -15.31
N VAL A 121 -2.11 2.75 -14.69
CA VAL A 121 -3.26 2.45 -13.83
C VAL A 121 -3.14 3.26 -12.53
N LEU A 122 -1.95 3.29 -11.92
CA LEU A 122 -1.63 4.09 -10.75
C LEU A 122 -1.91 5.60 -10.95
N LYS A 123 -1.48 6.17 -12.09
CA LYS A 123 -1.75 7.58 -12.42
C LYS A 123 -3.23 7.86 -12.63
N GLN A 124 -3.97 6.94 -13.25
CA GLN A 124 -5.41 7.08 -13.46
C GLN A 124 -6.19 6.96 -12.15
N LEU A 125 -5.77 6.04 -11.27
CA LEU A 125 -6.30 5.88 -9.92
C LEU A 125 -6.04 7.09 -9.03
N LYS A 126 -4.81 7.62 -9.01
CA LYS A 126 -4.51 8.86 -8.26
C LYS A 126 -5.48 9.97 -8.63
N LYS A 127 -5.78 10.16 -9.92
CA LYS A 127 -6.76 11.14 -10.36
C LYS A 127 -8.19 10.88 -9.86
N HIS A 128 -8.57 9.62 -9.63
CA HIS A 128 -9.88 9.27 -9.07
C HIS A 128 -9.91 9.43 -7.55
N VAL A 129 -8.83 9.05 -6.85
CA VAL A 129 -8.72 9.13 -5.39
C VAL A 129 -8.47 10.56 -4.89
N GLU A 130 -7.73 11.38 -5.64
CA GLU A 130 -7.47 12.79 -5.34
C GLU A 130 -8.63 13.72 -5.78
N SER A 131 -9.67 13.19 -6.43
CA SER A 131 -10.87 13.96 -6.77
C SER A 131 -11.64 14.26 -5.48
N GLU A 132 -11.94 15.53 -5.19
CA GLU A 132 -12.67 15.97 -3.97
C GLU A 132 -14.04 15.26 -3.77
N ASP A 133 -14.64 14.76 -4.85
CA ASP A 133 -15.87 13.96 -4.81
C ASP A 133 -15.67 12.50 -4.38
N PHE A 134 -14.44 12.03 -4.16
CA PHE A 134 -14.12 10.65 -3.79
C PHE A 134 -13.78 10.60 -2.29
N MET A 135 -14.80 10.76 -1.46
CA MET A 135 -14.68 10.54 0.00
C MET A 135 -15.08 9.10 0.32
N PRO A 136 -14.13 8.22 0.68
CA PRO A 136 -14.43 6.86 1.14
C PRO A 136 -15.15 6.83 2.50
#